data_AF-A0A1E5LBB7-F1
#
_entry.id   AF-A0A1E5LBB7-F1
#
_cell.length_a   1.000
_cell.length_b   1.000
_cell.length_c   1.000
_cell.angle_alpha   90.00
_cell.angle_beta   90.00
_cell.angle_gamma   90.00
#
_symmetry.space_group_name_H-M   'P 1'
#
loop_
_entity.id
_entity.type
_entity.pdbx_description
1 polymer ?
#
loop_
_entity_poly.entity_id
_entity_poly.type
_entity_poly.pdbx_seq_one_letter_code
_entity_poly.pdbx_strand_id
1 'polypeptide(L)'
;MVKITRITTQKNDDKRLNIYIDDGAGEKFGFGIDMDVFVNYNLKKGLELDDRLIGELLYEDEVKKAFQQALNYLSYRIRSQKEIEDHLVKKEFGESVIAAVIQRLYGYKYIDDAEFAKAYVRTKKRTTTKGPNVLKRELIEKGLSGQHIDMGLQEYSMEEQVEVANAYVRKKGKQSKKQSNSEAKQKLKQTLLQKGFSYEIIEIALTEFVNDEDRGEEWEALMHHGKKAQKKYRNYNDKEFVMKVKQYLYRKGFLMEHINQWIQEYLETDEM
;
A
#
# COMPACT_ATOMS: atom_id res chain seq x y z
N MET A 1 -52.94 6.25 -4.75
CA MET A 1 -52.87 5.58 -3.43
C MET A 1 -53.22 4.12 -3.64
N VAL A 2 -52.48 3.23 -2.99
CA VAL A 2 -52.70 1.78 -3.04
C VAL A 2 -52.87 1.24 -1.62
N LYS A 3 -53.58 0.14 -1.45
CA LYS A 3 -53.86 -0.42 -0.12
C LYS A 3 -53.14 -1.74 0.09
N ILE A 4 -52.48 -1.93 1.24
CA ILE A 4 -51.85 -3.21 1.60
C ILE A 4 -52.95 -4.26 1.82
N THR A 5 -52.97 -5.33 1.04
CA THR A 5 -53.97 -6.41 1.15
C THR A 5 -53.45 -7.63 1.89
N ARG A 6 -52.16 -7.94 1.73
CA ARG A 6 -51.53 -9.14 2.28
C ARG A 6 -50.03 -8.95 2.47
N ILE A 7 -49.50 -9.57 3.52
CA ILE A 7 -48.08 -9.58 3.86
C ILE A 7 -47.68 -11.02 4.13
N THR A 8 -46.60 -11.49 3.51
CA THR A 8 -46.09 -12.86 3.68
C THR A 8 -44.58 -12.87 3.80
N THR A 9 -44.01 -13.81 4.54
CA THR A 9 -42.56 -14.04 4.55
C THR A 9 -42.06 -14.60 3.21
N GLN A 10 -40.80 -14.36 2.87
CA GLN A 10 -40.16 -14.96 1.70
C GLN A 10 -39.72 -16.40 2.00
N LYS A 11 -39.77 -17.27 0.99
CA LYS A 11 -39.58 -18.72 1.15
C LYS A 11 -38.21 -19.12 1.74
N ASN A 12 -37.17 -18.35 1.45
CA ASN A 12 -35.78 -18.67 1.82
C ASN A 12 -35.15 -17.61 2.75
N ASP A 13 -35.93 -16.61 3.17
CA ASP A 13 -35.43 -15.52 4.02
C ASP A 13 -36.60 -15.02 4.88
N ASP A 14 -36.61 -15.45 6.14
CA ASP A 14 -37.65 -15.11 7.10
C ASP A 14 -37.59 -13.65 7.56
N LYS A 15 -36.47 -12.96 7.29
CA LYS A 15 -36.30 -11.52 7.53
C LYS A 15 -36.81 -10.66 6.37
N ARG A 16 -37.25 -11.27 5.27
CA ARG A 16 -37.81 -10.58 4.11
C ARG A 16 -39.30 -10.82 4.01
N LEU A 17 -40.04 -9.75 3.72
CA LEU A 17 -41.49 -9.75 3.58
C LEU A 17 -41.88 -9.34 2.16
N ASN A 18 -42.85 -10.04 1.59
CA ASN A 18 -43.55 -9.65 0.37
C ASN A 18 -44.79 -8.84 0.73
N ILE A 19 -44.93 -7.65 0.15
CA ILE A 19 -46.08 -6.75 0.32
C ILE A 19 -46.95 -6.84 -0.93
N TYR A 20 -48.21 -7.22 -0.74
CA TYR A 20 -49.24 -7.22 -1.78
C TYR A 20 -50.12 -5.99 -1.62
N ILE A 21 -50.43 -5.34 -2.74
CA ILE A 21 -51.16 -4.09 -2.80
C ILE A 21 -52.33 -4.20 -3.80
N ASP A 22 -53.35 -3.38 -3.59
CA ASP A 22 -54.48 -3.19 -4.50
C ASP A 22 -54.60 -1.70 -4.85
N ASP A 23 -54.63 -1.42 -6.15
CA ASP A 23 -54.76 -0.07 -6.73
C ASP A 23 -56.16 0.16 -7.35
N GLY A 24 -57.12 -0.72 -7.07
CA GLY A 24 -58.46 -0.71 -7.64
C GLY A 24 -58.65 -1.65 -8.83
N ALA A 25 -57.57 -2.27 -9.34
CA ALA A 25 -57.62 -3.30 -10.38
C ALA A 25 -57.45 -4.73 -9.84
N GLY A 26 -57.36 -4.90 -8.51
CA GLY A 26 -57.20 -6.17 -7.83
C GLY A 26 -55.83 -6.34 -7.15
N GLU A 27 -55.72 -7.35 -6.28
CA GLU A 27 -54.48 -7.65 -5.57
C GLU A 27 -53.36 -8.04 -6.53
N LYS A 28 -52.21 -7.39 -6.38
CA LYS A 28 -50.96 -7.76 -7.05
C LYS A 28 -49.79 -7.68 -6.09
N PHE A 29 -48.69 -8.35 -6.46
CA PHE A 29 -47.42 -8.14 -5.78
C PHE A 29 -46.97 -6.69 -5.99
N GLY A 30 -46.67 -5.99 -4.90
CA GLY A 30 -46.11 -4.65 -4.95
C GLY A 30 -44.60 -4.68 -4.91
N PHE A 31 -44.04 -5.05 -3.76
CA PHE A 31 -42.60 -5.02 -3.52
C PHE A 31 -42.23 -5.88 -2.31
N GLY A 32 -40.93 -6.14 -2.14
CA GLY A 32 -40.40 -6.84 -0.98
C GLY A 32 -39.55 -5.93 -0.10
N ILE A 33 -39.69 -6.02 1.21
CA ILE A 33 -38.95 -5.22 2.20
C ILE A 33 -38.36 -6.09 3.31
N ASP A 34 -37.34 -5.56 3.96
CA ASP A 34 -36.77 -6.09 5.20
C ASP A 34 -37.75 -5.94 6.38
N MET A 35 -37.71 -6.90 7.31
CA MET A 35 -38.57 -6.94 8.49
C MET A 35 -38.39 -5.69 9.38
N ASP A 36 -37.18 -5.14 9.48
CA ASP A 36 -36.97 -3.92 10.26
C ASP A 36 -37.68 -2.73 9.62
N VAL A 37 -37.70 -2.65 8.29
CA VAL A 37 -38.41 -1.58 7.55
C VAL A 37 -39.92 -1.70 7.80
N PHE A 38 -40.45 -2.92 7.75
CA PHE A 38 -41.85 -3.21 8.06
C PHE A 38 -42.24 -2.73 9.47
N VAL A 39 -41.42 -3.04 10.48
CA VAL A 39 -41.66 -2.64 11.87
C VAL A 39 -41.53 -1.13 12.05
N ASN A 40 -40.46 -0.52 11.51
CA ASN A 40 -40.17 0.91 11.70
C ASN A 40 -41.24 1.81 11.09
N TYR A 41 -41.82 1.40 9.95
CA TYR A 41 -42.91 2.14 9.30
C TYR A 41 -44.30 1.70 9.76
N ASN A 42 -44.38 0.79 10.74
CA ASN A 42 -45.62 0.26 11.32
C ASN A 42 -46.63 -0.19 10.25
N LEU A 43 -46.12 -0.89 9.23
CA LEU A 43 -46.94 -1.35 8.11
C LEU A 43 -47.93 -2.40 8.60
N LYS A 44 -49.16 -2.34 8.09
CA LYS A 44 -50.21 -3.30 8.43
C LYS A 44 -51.17 -3.48 7.29
N LYS A 45 -51.84 -4.63 7.26
CA LYS A 45 -52.93 -4.87 6.32
C LYS A 45 -53.98 -3.75 6.45
N GLY A 46 -54.40 -3.23 5.31
CA GLY A 46 -55.36 -2.14 5.20
C GLY A 46 -54.77 -0.74 5.22
N LEU A 47 -53.46 -0.59 5.46
CA LEU A 47 -52.78 0.70 5.35
C LEU A 47 -52.77 1.17 3.89
N GLU A 48 -53.10 2.44 3.68
CA GLU A 48 -52.98 3.10 2.37
C GLU A 48 -51.60 3.72 2.23
N LEU A 49 -51.01 3.55 1.04
CA LEU A 49 -49.69 4.02 0.67
C LEU A 49 -49.83 4.96 -0.53
N ASP A 50 -49.15 6.10 -0.47
CA ASP A 50 -48.91 6.94 -1.65
C ASP A 50 -47.54 6.61 -2.27
N ASP A 51 -47.29 7.14 -3.48
CA ASP A 51 -46.07 6.83 -4.23
C ASP A 51 -44.82 7.34 -3.50
N ARG A 52 -44.97 8.41 -2.70
CA ARG A 52 -43.89 8.95 -1.89
C ARG A 52 -43.48 7.97 -0.79
N LEU A 53 -44.44 7.47 0.00
CA LEU A 53 -44.19 6.52 1.07
C LEU A 53 -43.64 5.20 0.51
N ILE A 54 -44.14 4.74 -0.65
CA ILE A 54 -43.56 3.58 -1.34
C ILE A 54 -42.09 3.84 -1.69
N GLY A 55 -41.76 5.01 -2.24
CA GLY A 55 -40.39 5.41 -2.52
C GLY A 55 -39.49 5.42 -1.27
N GLU A 56 -39.99 5.97 -0.16
CA GLU A 56 -39.28 5.99 1.13
C GLU A 56 -39.02 4.56 1.66
N LEU A 57 -40.01 3.67 1.58
CA LEU A 57 -39.88 2.27 1.98
C LEU A 57 -38.84 1.50 1.14
N LEU A 58 -38.86 1.69 -0.18
CA LEU A 58 -37.92 1.05 -1.07
C LEU A 58 -36.49 1.56 -0.84
N TYR A 59 -36.32 2.86 -0.64
CA TYR A 59 -35.02 3.45 -0.33
C TYR A 59 -34.45 2.88 0.98
N GLU A 60 -35.24 2.82 2.06
CA GLU A 60 -34.79 2.25 3.33
C GLU A 60 -34.45 0.75 3.21
N ASP A 61 -35.17 0.01 2.38
CA ASP A 61 -34.86 -1.37 2.06
C ASP A 61 -33.50 -1.52 1.35
N GLU A 62 -33.22 -0.66 0.38
CA GLU A 62 -31.92 -0.62 -0.31
C GLU A 62 -30.77 -0.25 0.65
N VAL A 63 -30.98 0.74 1.52
CA VAL A 63 -29.99 1.12 2.55
C VAL A 63 -29.71 -0.05 3.49
N LYS A 64 -30.72 -0.82 3.90
CA LYS A 64 -30.53 -2.03 4.73
C LYS A 64 -29.70 -3.09 4.00
N LYS A 65 -30.01 -3.37 2.73
CA LYS A 65 -29.24 -4.31 1.91
C LYS A 65 -27.78 -3.88 1.75
N ALA A 66 -27.55 -2.62 1.39
CA ALA A 66 -26.22 -2.05 1.23
C ALA A 66 -25.43 -2.06 2.54
N PHE A 67 -26.08 -1.74 3.67
CA PHE A 67 -25.47 -1.81 4.99
C PHE A 67 -25.02 -3.23 5.33
N GLN A 68 -25.85 -4.25 5.08
CA GLN A 68 -25.45 -5.65 5.29
C GLN A 68 -24.27 -6.08 4.41
N GLN A 69 -24.23 -5.63 3.15
CA GLN A 69 -23.08 -5.88 2.27
C GLN A 69 -21.80 -5.23 2.82
N ALA A 70 -21.90 -3.99 3.32
CA ALA A 70 -20.77 -3.30 3.94
C ALA A 70 -20.29 -4.02 5.22
N LEU A 71 -21.19 -4.47 6.09
CA LEU A 71 -20.84 -5.25 7.28
C LEU A 71 -20.11 -6.55 6.92
N ASN A 72 -20.62 -7.28 5.93
CA ASN A 72 -19.96 -8.48 5.43
C ASN A 72 -18.56 -8.16 4.91
N TYR A 73 -18.38 -7.06 4.18
CA TYR A 73 -17.08 -6.63 3.66
C TYR A 73 -16.08 -6.22 4.76
N LEU A 74 -16.58 -5.57 5.82
CA LEU A 74 -15.83 -5.17 7.00
C LEU A 74 -15.43 -6.37 7.88
N SER A 75 -16.22 -7.44 7.90
CA SER A 75 -15.97 -8.62 8.74
C SER A 75 -14.61 -9.30 8.48
N TYR A 76 -14.04 -9.14 7.28
CA TYR A 76 -12.76 -9.75 6.91
C TYR A 76 -11.54 -8.96 7.40
N ARG A 77 -11.61 -7.64 7.35
CA ARG A 77 -10.57 -6.71 7.83
C ARG A 77 -11.12 -5.28 7.88
N ILE A 78 -10.45 -4.43 8.65
CA ILE A 78 -10.68 -2.99 8.60
C ILE A 78 -10.50 -2.42 7.18
N ARG A 79 -11.35 -1.46 6.82
CA ARG A 79 -11.43 -0.80 5.52
C ARG A 79 -11.47 0.71 5.70
N SER A 80 -10.95 1.47 4.73
CA SER A 80 -11.21 2.91 4.67
C SER A 80 -12.63 3.16 4.13
N GLN A 81 -13.17 4.36 4.39
CA GLN A 81 -14.44 4.81 3.84
C GLN A 81 -14.50 4.61 2.32
N LYS A 82 -13.47 5.06 1.59
CA LYS A 82 -13.38 4.91 0.13
C LYS A 82 -13.40 3.44 -0.32
N GLU A 83 -12.71 2.54 0.39
CA GLU A 83 -12.75 1.11 0.05
C GLU A 83 -14.18 0.54 0.14
N ILE A 84 -15.01 1.07 1.04
CA ILE A 84 -16.41 0.65 1.23
C ILE A 84 -17.31 1.27 0.17
N GLU A 85 -17.14 2.57 -0.12
CA GLU A 85 -17.87 3.25 -1.20
C GLU A 85 -17.61 2.54 -2.54
N ASP A 86 -16.35 2.32 -2.89
CA ASP A 86 -15.96 1.59 -4.11
C ASP A 86 -16.55 0.18 -4.15
N HIS A 87 -16.67 -0.48 -2.99
CA HIS A 87 -17.29 -1.80 -2.90
C HIS A 87 -18.80 -1.75 -3.18
N LEU A 88 -19.50 -0.78 -2.61
CA LEU A 88 -20.95 -0.63 -2.79
C LEU A 88 -21.32 -0.13 -4.20
N VAL A 89 -20.51 0.74 -4.79
CA VAL A 89 -20.66 1.14 -6.21
C VAL A 89 -20.54 -0.09 -7.11
N LYS A 90 -19.56 -0.97 -6.86
CA LYS A 90 -19.43 -2.24 -7.61
C LYS A 90 -20.58 -3.22 -7.41
N LYS A 91 -21.39 -3.02 -6.36
CA LYS A 91 -22.62 -3.76 -6.09
C LYS A 91 -23.86 -3.05 -6.63
N GLU A 92 -23.66 -2.00 -7.44
CA GLU A 92 -24.71 -1.26 -8.14
C GLU A 92 -25.66 -0.48 -7.22
N PHE A 93 -25.21 -0.15 -5.99
CA PHE A 93 -25.97 0.75 -5.12
C PHE A 93 -25.80 2.21 -5.56
N GLY A 94 -26.89 2.97 -5.45
CA GLY A 94 -26.90 4.41 -5.77
C GLY A 94 -26.15 5.26 -4.75
N GLU A 95 -25.68 6.44 -5.17
CA GLU A 95 -24.89 7.36 -4.36
C GLU A 95 -25.60 7.78 -3.05
N SER A 96 -26.90 8.06 -3.12
CA SER A 96 -27.71 8.41 -1.95
C SER A 96 -27.81 7.28 -0.92
N VAL A 97 -27.87 6.03 -1.38
CA VAL A 97 -27.89 4.84 -0.52
C VAL A 97 -26.54 4.65 0.14
N ILE A 98 -25.45 4.80 -0.63
CA ILE A 98 -24.08 4.70 -0.13
C ILE A 98 -23.80 5.75 0.94
N ALA A 99 -24.17 7.01 0.69
CA ALA A 99 -23.99 8.09 1.67
C ALA A 99 -24.69 7.78 3.00
N ALA A 100 -25.92 7.28 2.95
CA ALA A 100 -26.67 6.88 4.16
C ALA A 100 -25.99 5.69 4.89
N VAL A 101 -25.48 4.70 4.15
CA VAL A 101 -24.73 3.58 4.73
C VAL A 101 -23.46 4.06 5.41
N ILE A 102 -22.65 4.92 4.78
CA ILE A 102 -21.43 5.47 5.36
C ILE A 102 -21.73 6.22 6.66
N GLN A 103 -22.77 7.07 6.68
CA GLN A 103 -23.20 7.76 7.89
C GLN A 103 -23.59 6.80 9.01
N ARG A 104 -24.34 5.72 8.71
CA ARG A 104 -24.69 4.70 9.71
C ARG A 104 -23.44 3.98 10.24
N LEU A 105 -22.51 3.61 9.36
CA LEU A 105 -21.27 2.94 9.77
C LEU A 105 -20.42 3.82 10.70
N TYR A 106 -20.33 5.13 10.44
CA TYR A 106 -19.69 6.08 11.35
C TYR A 106 -20.44 6.19 12.68
N GLY A 107 -21.78 6.31 12.64
CA GLY A 107 -22.61 6.40 13.84
C GLY A 107 -22.44 5.20 14.78
N TYR A 108 -22.30 4.00 14.21
CA TYR A 108 -22.01 2.77 14.97
C TYR A 108 -20.52 2.56 15.27
N LYS A 109 -19.64 3.47 14.85
CA LYS A 109 -18.17 3.36 14.99
C LYS A 109 -17.59 2.09 14.35
N TYR A 110 -18.21 1.60 13.28
CA TYR A 110 -17.71 0.46 12.50
C TYR A 110 -16.60 0.85 11.52
N ILE A 111 -16.50 2.14 11.20
CA ILE A 111 -15.45 2.69 10.35
C ILE A 111 -14.81 3.89 11.04
N ASP A 112 -13.49 3.98 10.90
CA ASP A 112 -12.65 5.07 11.40
C ASP A 112 -11.40 5.13 10.49
N ASP A 113 -11.32 6.17 9.66
CA ASP A 113 -10.22 6.34 8.72
C ASP A 113 -8.90 6.69 9.41
N ALA A 114 -8.94 7.33 10.59
CA ALA A 114 -7.74 7.61 11.37
C ALA A 114 -7.17 6.32 11.96
N GLU A 115 -8.02 5.45 12.51
CA GLU A 115 -7.58 4.13 12.99
C GLU A 115 -7.15 3.23 11.85
N PHE A 116 -7.83 3.27 10.71
CA PHE A 116 -7.40 2.58 9.50
C PHE A 116 -5.98 3.00 9.09
N ALA A 117 -5.68 4.31 9.09
CA ALA A 117 -4.35 4.82 8.75
C ALA A 117 -3.26 4.25 9.66
N LYS A 118 -3.49 4.28 10.97
CA LYS A 118 -2.57 3.76 11.99
C LYS A 118 -2.35 2.26 11.83
N ALA A 119 -3.43 1.49 11.73
CA ALA A 119 -3.37 0.04 11.54
C ALA A 119 -2.63 -0.34 10.24
N TYR A 120 -2.84 0.44 9.18
CA TYR A 120 -2.16 0.25 7.90
C TYR A 120 -0.64 0.45 8.04
N VAL A 121 -0.20 1.56 8.63
CA VAL A 121 1.23 1.86 8.82
C VAL A 121 1.89 0.85 9.75
N ARG A 122 1.27 0.53 10.90
CA ARG A 122 1.74 -0.50 11.85
C ARG A 122 1.98 -1.84 11.16
N THR A 123 1.06 -2.23 10.27
CA THR A 123 1.18 -3.48 9.51
C THR A 123 2.31 -3.40 8.48
N LYS A 124 2.37 -2.32 7.71
CA LYS A 124 3.34 -2.17 6.63
C LYS A 124 4.78 -2.05 7.12
N LYS A 125 5.03 -1.35 8.24
CA LYS A 125 6.39 -1.26 8.82
C LYS A 125 6.92 -2.62 9.28
N ARG A 126 6.04 -3.53 9.72
CA ARG A 126 6.40 -4.89 10.15
C ARG A 126 6.58 -5.88 9.00
N THR A 127 5.83 -5.71 7.92
CA THR A 127 5.71 -6.71 6.84
C THR A 127 6.45 -6.33 5.56
N THR A 128 6.89 -5.06 5.43
CA THR A 128 7.49 -4.54 4.20
C THR A 128 8.63 -3.58 4.52
N THR A 129 9.52 -3.36 3.54
CA THR A 129 10.58 -2.34 3.61
C THR A 129 10.15 -1.05 2.90
N LYS A 130 8.96 -0.53 3.23
CA LYS A 130 8.45 0.73 2.68
C LYS A 130 8.75 1.86 3.66
N GLY A 131 9.18 2.99 3.12
CA GLY A 131 9.36 4.22 3.87
C GLY A 131 8.10 5.11 3.85
N PRO A 132 8.06 6.16 4.68
CA PRO A 132 6.88 7.00 4.86
C PRO A 132 6.30 7.59 3.57
N ASN A 133 7.13 7.97 2.60
CA ASN A 133 6.64 8.60 1.37
C ASN A 133 5.83 7.65 0.49
N VAL A 134 6.21 6.36 0.45
CA VAL A 134 5.42 5.34 -0.25
C VAL A 134 4.13 5.06 0.51
N LEU A 135 4.21 4.93 1.84
CA LEU A 135 3.01 4.72 2.67
C LEU A 135 2.01 5.87 2.55
N LYS A 136 2.50 7.12 2.52
CA LYS A 136 1.70 8.32 2.26
C LYS A 136 0.91 8.20 0.97
N ARG A 137 1.58 7.82 -0.14
CA ARG A 137 0.92 7.62 -1.44
C ARG A 137 -0.14 6.52 -1.39
N GLU A 138 0.17 5.39 -0.74
CA GLU A 138 -0.79 4.28 -0.60
C GLU A 138 -2.02 4.67 0.22
N LEU A 139 -1.86 5.50 1.25
CA LEU A 139 -2.98 6.02 2.04
C LEU A 139 -3.81 7.05 1.25
N ILE A 140 -3.19 7.87 0.41
CA ILE A 140 -3.90 8.78 -0.52
C ILE A 140 -4.74 7.98 -1.52
N GLU A 141 -4.18 6.93 -2.12
CA GLU A 141 -4.91 6.06 -3.04
C GLU A 141 -6.13 5.42 -2.36
N LYS A 142 -6.04 5.16 -1.05
CA LYS A 142 -7.12 4.68 -0.19
C LYS A 142 -8.12 5.73 0.27
N GLY A 143 -7.98 6.98 -0.19
CA GLY A 143 -8.96 8.04 0.02
C GLY A 143 -8.82 8.80 1.34
N LEU A 144 -7.71 8.63 2.06
CA LEU A 144 -7.55 9.28 3.35
C LEU A 144 -7.21 10.77 3.21
N SER A 145 -7.72 11.57 4.16
CA SER A 145 -7.36 12.98 4.30
C SER A 145 -5.91 13.15 4.77
N GLY A 146 -5.33 14.33 4.51
CA GLY A 146 -3.98 14.66 4.99
C GLY A 146 -3.81 14.45 6.49
N GLN A 147 -4.81 14.85 7.29
CA GLN A 147 -4.80 14.69 8.73
C GLN A 147 -4.75 13.21 9.16
N HIS A 148 -5.56 12.34 8.56
CA HIS A 148 -5.54 10.91 8.89
C HIS A 148 -4.22 10.25 8.45
N ILE A 149 -3.68 10.68 7.31
CA ILE A 149 -2.38 10.21 6.82
C ILE A 149 -1.27 10.58 7.81
N ASP A 150 -1.22 11.84 8.24
CA ASP A 150 -0.20 12.32 9.17
C ASP A 150 -0.28 11.55 10.52
N MET A 151 -1.49 11.32 11.04
CA MET A 151 -1.71 10.47 12.22
C MET A 151 -1.22 9.04 12.01
N GLY A 152 -1.45 8.45 10.83
CA GLY A 152 -0.95 7.13 10.51
C GLY A 152 0.58 7.09 10.43
N LEU A 153 1.21 8.09 9.81
CA LEU A 153 2.67 8.14 9.65
C LEU A 153 3.41 8.41 10.97
N GLN A 154 2.77 9.03 11.96
CA GLN A 154 3.30 9.16 13.33
C GLN A 154 3.54 7.80 14.01
N GLU A 155 2.88 6.73 13.55
CA GLU A 155 3.13 5.36 14.03
C GLU A 155 4.45 4.78 13.52
N TYR A 156 5.22 5.50 12.71
CA TYR A 156 6.49 5.04 12.17
C TYR A 156 7.61 6.01 12.55
N SER A 157 8.21 5.80 13.71
CA SER A 157 9.19 6.72 14.27
C SER A 157 10.44 6.79 13.39
N MET A 158 11.23 7.85 13.57
CA MET A 158 12.48 8.02 12.83
C MET A 158 13.43 6.84 13.10
N GLU A 159 13.53 6.40 14.35
CA GLU A 159 14.36 5.28 14.80
C GLU A 159 13.95 3.98 14.12
N GLU A 160 12.65 3.67 14.08
CA GLU A 160 12.14 2.49 13.39
C GLU A 160 12.43 2.55 11.87
N GLN A 161 12.34 3.72 11.26
CA GLN A 161 12.66 3.90 9.85
C GLN A 161 14.16 3.63 9.60
N VAL A 162 15.03 4.12 10.47
CA VAL A 162 16.48 3.84 10.41
C VAL A 162 16.73 2.35 10.57
N GLU A 163 16.11 1.68 11.54
CA GLU A 163 16.27 0.23 11.74
C GLU A 163 15.88 -0.59 10.51
N VAL A 164 14.73 -0.28 9.90
CA VAL A 164 14.25 -0.96 8.69
C VAL A 164 15.20 -0.69 7.51
N ALA A 165 15.67 0.54 7.34
CA ALA A 165 16.63 0.90 6.30
C ALA A 165 17.99 0.20 6.51
N ASN A 166 18.50 0.17 7.75
CA ASN A 166 19.74 -0.51 8.15
C ASN A 166 19.67 -2.01 7.87
N ALA A 167 18.58 -2.67 8.26
CA ALA A 167 18.38 -4.09 7.99
C ALA A 167 18.41 -4.38 6.48
N TYR A 168 17.84 -3.48 5.67
CA TYR A 168 17.87 -3.59 4.21
C TYR A 168 19.28 -3.40 3.64
N VAL A 169 19.99 -2.37 4.09
CA VAL A 169 21.38 -2.06 3.70
C VAL A 169 22.30 -3.24 4.05
N ARG A 170 22.27 -3.74 5.28
CA ARG A 170 23.09 -4.89 5.72
C ARG A 170 22.82 -6.14 4.88
N LYS A 171 21.55 -6.42 4.56
CA LYS A 171 21.17 -7.58 3.74
C LYS A 171 21.63 -7.46 2.29
N LYS A 172 21.55 -6.26 1.69
CA LYS A 172 21.87 -6.03 0.28
C LYS A 172 23.33 -5.68 0.02
N GLY A 173 24.00 -5.09 1.00
CA GLY A 173 25.43 -4.85 1.03
C GLY A 173 26.22 -6.14 0.81
N LYS A 174 25.95 -7.16 1.63
CA LYS A 174 26.57 -8.49 1.52
C LYS A 174 26.38 -9.19 0.17
N GLN A 175 25.38 -8.80 -0.61
CA GLN A 175 25.11 -9.37 -1.94
C GLN A 175 25.90 -8.68 -3.07
N SER A 176 26.62 -7.60 -2.76
CA SER A 176 27.23 -6.70 -3.75
C SER A 176 28.76 -6.83 -3.88
N LYS A 177 29.35 -7.97 -3.49
CA LYS A 177 30.80 -8.28 -3.50
C LYS A 177 31.58 -8.07 -4.81
N LYS A 178 30.89 -7.76 -5.90
CA LYS A 178 31.49 -7.52 -7.23
C LYS A 178 31.41 -6.05 -7.66
N GLN A 179 30.94 -5.17 -6.79
CA GLN A 179 30.80 -3.73 -7.03
C GLN A 179 31.73 -2.98 -6.07
N SER A 180 32.15 -1.77 -6.43
CA SER A 180 32.83 -0.90 -5.46
C SER A 180 31.85 -0.44 -4.38
N ASN A 181 32.39 -0.02 -3.23
CA ASN A 181 31.61 0.52 -2.13
C ASN A 181 30.81 1.75 -2.57
N SER A 182 31.39 2.60 -3.44
CA SER A 182 30.72 3.77 -4.02
C SER A 182 29.53 3.38 -4.91
N GLU A 183 29.73 2.41 -5.83
CA GLU A 183 28.65 1.91 -6.69
C GLU A 183 27.53 1.24 -5.88
N ALA A 184 27.90 0.45 -4.87
CA ALA A 184 26.95 -0.22 -3.97
C ALA A 184 26.14 0.82 -3.17
N LYS A 185 26.81 1.82 -2.57
CA LYS A 185 26.18 2.91 -1.81
C LYS A 185 25.20 3.70 -2.68
N GLN A 186 25.58 4.08 -3.90
CA GLN A 186 24.70 4.80 -4.82
C GLN A 186 23.45 3.99 -5.18
N LYS A 187 23.61 2.69 -5.45
CA LYS A 187 22.49 1.80 -5.78
C LYS A 187 21.55 1.59 -4.59
N LEU A 188 22.11 1.42 -3.39
CA LEU A 188 21.32 1.32 -2.16
C LEU A 188 20.53 2.61 -1.89
N LYS A 189 21.18 3.77 -2.03
CA LYS A 189 20.53 5.10 -1.94
C LYS A 189 19.35 5.22 -2.90
N GLN A 190 19.56 4.92 -4.19
CA GLN A 190 18.50 4.95 -5.20
C GLN A 190 17.34 4.03 -4.84
N THR A 191 17.65 2.82 -4.36
CA THR A 191 16.64 1.83 -3.99
C THR A 191 15.84 2.27 -2.77
N LEU A 192 16.48 2.84 -1.75
CA LEU A 192 15.79 3.34 -0.55
C LEU A 192 14.93 4.57 -0.86
N LEU A 193 15.36 5.45 -1.78
CA LEU A 193 14.53 6.56 -2.28
C LEU A 193 13.27 6.03 -2.97
N GLN A 194 13.40 5.03 -3.85
CA GLN A 194 12.25 4.39 -4.50
C GLN A 194 11.33 3.68 -3.50
N LYS A 195 11.89 3.18 -2.39
CA LYS A 195 11.13 2.61 -1.28
C LYS A 195 10.44 3.67 -0.41
N GLY A 196 10.75 4.96 -0.60
CA GLY A 196 10.07 6.07 0.06
C GLY A 196 10.71 6.54 1.35
N PHE A 197 11.96 6.19 1.64
CA PHE A 197 12.69 6.76 2.77
C PHE A 197 13.15 8.19 2.46
N SER A 198 13.22 9.04 3.48
CA SER A 198 13.75 10.40 3.33
C SER A 198 15.28 10.36 3.16
N TYR A 199 15.83 11.45 2.64
CA TYR A 199 17.29 11.57 2.48
C TYR A 199 18.04 11.39 3.80
N GLU A 200 17.53 11.98 4.88
CA GLU A 200 18.10 11.91 6.22
C GLU A 200 18.21 10.47 6.73
N ILE A 201 17.12 9.69 6.68
CA ILE A 201 17.13 8.28 7.08
C ILE A 201 18.14 7.48 6.24
N ILE A 202 18.23 7.78 4.95
CA ILE A 202 19.13 7.08 4.04
C ILE A 202 20.59 7.36 4.38
N GLU A 203 20.96 8.60 4.66
CA GLU A 203 22.34 8.93 5.04
C GLU A 203 22.73 8.28 6.37
N ILE A 204 21.83 8.30 7.37
CA ILE A 204 22.06 7.58 8.63
C ILE A 204 22.28 6.10 8.35
N ALA A 205 21.41 5.48 7.54
CA ALA A 205 21.48 4.05 7.28
C ALA A 205 22.70 3.62 6.46
N LEU A 206 23.21 4.51 5.60
CA LEU A 206 24.40 4.27 4.81
C LEU A 206 25.70 4.62 5.54
N THR A 207 25.63 5.27 6.72
CA THR A 207 26.81 5.54 7.54
C THR A 207 27.40 4.24 8.07
N GLU A 208 26.56 3.32 8.56
CA GLU A 208 26.98 2.00 9.04
C GLU A 208 27.49 1.07 7.93
N PHE A 209 27.19 1.37 6.67
CA PHE A 209 27.60 0.55 5.53
C PHE A 209 29.12 0.59 5.29
N VAL A 210 29.81 1.66 5.71
CA VAL A 210 31.22 1.95 5.33
C VAL A 210 32.22 1.53 6.44
N ASN A 211 31.87 0.61 7.34
CA ASN A 211 32.77 0.18 8.41
C ASN A 211 33.86 -0.82 7.93
N ASP A 212 35.02 -0.80 8.59
CA ASP A 212 36.32 -1.41 8.24
C ASP A 212 36.35 -2.88 7.75
N GLU A 213 35.30 -3.68 7.97
CA GLU A 213 35.15 -5.02 7.37
C GLU A 213 35.13 -4.98 5.82
N ASP A 214 34.85 -3.81 5.23
CA ASP A 214 34.72 -3.57 3.80
C ASP A 214 36.05 -3.46 3.03
N ARG A 215 37.21 -3.29 3.71
CA ARG A 215 38.51 -3.14 2.99
C ARG A 215 38.91 -4.40 2.22
N GLY A 216 38.64 -5.58 2.78
CA GLY A 216 38.88 -6.85 2.10
C GLY A 216 37.94 -7.08 0.91
N GLU A 217 36.65 -6.80 1.09
CA GLU A 217 35.65 -6.95 0.02
C GLU A 217 35.86 -5.91 -1.11
N GLU A 218 36.28 -4.68 -0.78
CA GLU A 218 36.64 -3.64 -1.74
C GLU A 218 37.87 -4.03 -2.55
N TRP A 219 38.90 -4.59 -1.91
CA TRP A 219 40.09 -5.10 -2.58
C TRP A 219 39.77 -6.29 -3.49
N GLU A 220 38.95 -7.24 -3.04
CA GLU A 220 38.48 -8.36 -3.87
C GLU A 220 37.69 -7.88 -5.10
N ALA A 221 36.81 -6.89 -4.93
CA ALA A 221 36.07 -6.28 -6.03
C ALA A 221 37.02 -5.55 -7.00
N LEU A 222 38.00 -4.82 -6.47
CA LEU A 222 39.03 -4.13 -7.25
C LEU A 222 39.84 -5.14 -8.07
N MET A 223 40.30 -6.23 -7.45
CA MET A 223 41.02 -7.33 -8.12
C MET A 223 40.19 -7.93 -9.25
N HIS A 224 38.90 -8.20 -9.02
CA HIS A 224 38.00 -8.75 -10.03
C HIS A 224 37.83 -7.81 -11.24
N HIS A 225 37.65 -6.51 -11.00
CA HIS A 225 37.54 -5.52 -12.08
C HIS A 225 38.89 -5.22 -12.74
N GLY A 226 39.99 -5.27 -11.99
CA GLY A 226 41.35 -5.11 -12.46
C GLY A 226 41.72 -6.19 -13.48
N LYS A 227 41.45 -7.46 -13.19
CA LYS A 227 41.62 -8.58 -14.14
C LYS A 227 40.82 -8.40 -15.43
N LYS A 228 39.60 -7.87 -15.34
CA LYS A 228 38.78 -7.54 -16.52
C LYS A 228 39.37 -6.39 -17.33
N ALA A 229 39.85 -5.35 -16.65
CA ALA A 229 40.49 -4.19 -17.28
C ALA A 229 41.77 -4.61 -17.99
N GLN A 230 42.60 -5.43 -17.35
CA GLN A 230 43.82 -6.02 -17.92
C GLN A 230 43.49 -6.75 -19.24
N LYS A 231 42.56 -7.71 -19.21
CA LYS A 231 42.16 -8.45 -20.41
C LYS A 231 41.64 -7.53 -21.53
N LYS A 232 40.91 -6.47 -21.17
CA LYS A 232 40.32 -5.53 -22.13
C LYS A 232 41.35 -4.61 -22.78
N TYR A 233 42.37 -4.18 -22.04
CA TYR A 233 43.32 -3.17 -22.50
C TYR A 233 44.74 -3.72 -22.77
N ARG A 234 44.96 -5.04 -22.71
CA ARG A 234 46.27 -5.69 -22.90
C ARG A 234 47.06 -5.35 -24.17
N ASN A 235 46.41 -4.82 -25.21
CA ASN A 235 47.05 -4.52 -26.50
C ASN A 235 47.59 -3.08 -26.58
N TYR A 236 47.41 -2.27 -25.53
CA TYR A 236 47.92 -0.89 -25.48
C TYR A 236 49.36 -0.89 -24.96
N ASN A 237 50.14 0.14 -25.29
CA ASN A 237 51.47 0.33 -24.70
C ASN A 237 51.37 0.64 -23.19
N ASP A 238 52.47 0.50 -22.45
CA ASP A 238 52.46 0.56 -20.98
C ASP A 238 51.83 1.84 -20.41
N LYS A 239 52.16 3.00 -20.99
CA LYS A 239 51.60 4.29 -20.56
C LYS A 239 50.10 4.38 -20.83
N GLU A 240 49.67 3.97 -22.02
CA GLU A 240 48.26 3.96 -22.41
C GLU A 240 47.45 2.93 -21.64
N PHE A 241 48.02 1.73 -21.41
CA PHE A 241 47.44 0.67 -20.61
C PHE A 241 47.12 1.16 -19.19
N VAL A 242 48.13 1.70 -18.49
CA VAL A 242 47.98 2.23 -17.13
C VAL A 242 46.91 3.31 -17.09
N MET A 243 46.93 4.26 -18.04
CA MET A 243 45.93 5.32 -18.11
C MET A 243 44.51 4.77 -18.32
N LYS A 244 44.31 3.84 -19.26
CA LYS A 244 42.99 3.26 -19.56
C LYS A 244 42.44 2.41 -18.41
N VAL A 245 43.30 1.66 -17.72
CA VAL A 245 42.93 0.87 -16.53
C VAL A 245 42.54 1.79 -15.38
N LYS A 246 43.33 2.83 -15.08
CA LYS A 246 42.98 3.85 -14.07
C LYS A 246 41.62 4.48 -14.35
N GLN A 247 41.39 4.94 -15.58
CA GLN A 247 40.09 5.51 -15.98
C GLN A 247 38.94 4.52 -15.90
N TYR A 248 39.17 3.23 -16.16
CA TYR A 248 38.13 2.21 -16.05
C TYR A 248 37.77 1.95 -14.58
N LEU A 249 38.76 1.71 -13.71
CA LEU A 249 38.53 1.43 -12.30
C LEU A 249 37.99 2.66 -11.55
N TYR A 250 38.46 3.87 -11.88
CA TYR A 250 37.92 5.09 -11.31
C TYR A 250 36.45 5.30 -11.66
N ARG A 251 36.06 5.05 -12.93
CA ARG A 251 34.64 5.07 -13.34
C ARG A 251 33.80 3.98 -12.68
N LYS A 252 34.43 2.92 -12.16
CA LYS A 252 33.80 1.90 -11.32
C LYS A 252 33.71 2.30 -9.86
N GLY A 253 34.14 3.50 -9.49
CA GLY A 253 33.98 4.06 -8.14
C GLY A 253 35.02 3.61 -7.12
N PHE A 254 36.12 2.99 -7.56
CA PHE A 254 37.25 2.65 -6.68
C PHE A 254 38.10 3.89 -6.34
N LEU A 255 38.62 3.95 -5.12
CA LEU A 255 39.51 5.04 -4.69
C LEU A 255 40.83 5.04 -5.46
N MET A 256 41.32 6.24 -5.80
CA MET A 256 42.53 6.40 -6.60
C MET A 256 43.76 5.79 -5.93
N GLU A 257 43.83 5.86 -4.61
CA GLU A 257 44.88 5.24 -3.79
C GLU A 257 44.93 3.72 -4.00
N HIS A 258 43.80 3.02 -3.82
CA HIS A 258 43.70 1.57 -4.05
C HIS A 258 43.98 1.19 -5.50
N ILE A 259 43.51 2.00 -6.46
CA ILE A 259 43.81 1.80 -7.90
C ILE A 259 45.31 1.88 -8.15
N ASN A 260 46.00 2.87 -7.59
CA ASN A 260 47.43 3.03 -7.76
C ASN A 260 48.20 1.87 -7.13
N GLN A 261 47.81 1.44 -5.93
CA GLN A 261 48.38 0.28 -5.26
C GLN A 261 48.22 -1.00 -6.12
N TRP A 262 47.02 -1.27 -6.63
CA TRP A 262 46.76 -2.43 -7.49
C TRP A 262 47.60 -2.42 -8.77
N ILE A 263 47.79 -1.25 -9.40
CA ILE A 263 48.63 -1.12 -10.59
C ILE A 263 50.10 -1.35 -10.27
N GLN A 264 50.57 -0.87 -9.12
CA GLN A 264 51.94 -1.12 -8.69
C GLN A 264 52.18 -2.62 -8.48
N GLU A 265 51.31 -3.30 -7.73
CA GLU A 265 51.39 -4.75 -7.52
C GLU A 265 51.33 -5.53 -8.86
N TYR A 266 50.51 -5.06 -9.81
CA TYR A 266 50.44 -5.65 -11.15
C TYR A 266 51.77 -5.54 -11.91
N LEU A 267 52.36 -4.34 -11.95
CA LEU A 267 53.62 -4.09 -12.67
C LEU A 267 54.79 -4.84 -12.03
N GLU A 268 54.85 -4.91 -10.70
CA GLU A 268 55.87 -5.69 -9.97
C GLU A 268 55.76 -7.20 -10.26
N THR A 269 54.56 -7.70 -10.58
CA THR A 269 54.33 -9.12 -10.92
C THR A 269 54.61 -9.43 -12.40
N ASP A 270 54.51 -8.45 -13.30
CA ASP A 270 54.76 -8.58 -14.76
C ASP A 270 56.26 -8.43 -15.10
N GLU A 271 57.05 -7.81 -14.20
CA GLU A 271 58.52 -7.67 -14.32
C GLU A 271 59.31 -8.91 -13.81
N MET A 272 58.62 -9.93 -13.28
CA MET A 272 59.18 -11.23 -12.84
C MET A 272 58.95 -12.35 -13.87
#